data_AF-A0A2N3Y5J3-F1
#
_entry.id   AF-A0A2N3Y5J3-F1
#
_cell.length_a   1.000
_cell.length_b   1.000
_cell.length_c   1.000
_cell.angle_alpha   90.00
_cell.angle_beta   90.00
_cell.angle_gamma   90.00
#
_symmetry.space_group_name_H-M   'P 1'
#
loop_
_entity.id
_entity.type
_entity.pdbx_description
1 polymer ?
#
loop_
_entity_poly.entity_id
_entity_poly.type
_entity_poly.pdbx_seq_one_letter_code
_entity_poly.pdbx_strand_id
1 'polypeptide(L)'
;MRSTALAIAAEAHVAHARQLATHAAQAAQLPQRSVDQVAVVASELASNLRKHASDGLFSAVPQPGRLDLVACDRGPGIDRVADSLRDGHSTAGTLGTGLGAARRLADEFDIFSNEGVGTAVLARWGATDGWPGALRIGAAQYTCPGEVVTGDGWCATATSDRVVVVVSDGLGHGPAAAAATAAAVDFASTHPELKPATLLAELCGELAPTRGATVAVAEVDLARGALRFCGIGNVTARLHSEPGGTSEQLPSLPGIVGHRSPRLRPGREYERPWTGAERLILHTDGVTQRWTPEDRPDVFGHDPSVVAGWLLGQHCRRRDDACVVVLGGSRT
;
A
#
# COMPACT_ATOMS: atom_id res chain seq x y z
N MET A 1 -9.75 -14.52 -1.86
CA MET A 1 -9.43 -13.58 -2.97
C MET A 1 -8.11 -14.02 -3.58
N ARG A 2 -7.95 -13.94 -4.92
CA ARG A 2 -6.63 -14.16 -5.56
C ARG A 2 -5.71 -12.98 -5.22
N SER A 3 -4.40 -13.21 -5.20
CA SER A 3 -3.41 -12.15 -5.02
C SER A 3 -3.62 -11.03 -6.03
N THR A 4 -3.40 -9.80 -5.58
CA THR A 4 -3.40 -8.60 -6.40
C THR A 4 -2.00 -8.03 -6.60
N ALA A 5 -0.96 -8.84 -6.41
CA ALA A 5 0.43 -8.45 -6.62
C ALA A 5 1.24 -9.55 -7.32
N LEU A 6 2.27 -9.15 -8.07
CA LEU A 6 3.11 -10.06 -8.84
C LEU A 6 4.52 -9.48 -9.06
N ALA A 7 5.55 -10.32 -8.91
CA ALA A 7 6.88 -10.02 -9.43
C ALA A 7 6.94 -10.22 -10.95
N ILE A 8 7.44 -9.25 -11.69
CA ILE A 8 7.58 -9.32 -13.15
C ILE A 8 8.97 -9.84 -13.51
N ALA A 9 9.05 -11.14 -13.83
CA ALA A 9 10.31 -11.83 -14.17
C ALA A 9 10.30 -12.46 -15.57
N ALA A 10 9.13 -12.62 -16.20
CA ALA A 10 8.97 -13.25 -17.50
C ALA A 10 7.90 -12.54 -18.35
N GLU A 11 7.96 -12.68 -19.68
CA GLU A 11 6.97 -12.08 -20.60
C GLU A 11 5.54 -12.50 -20.29
N ALA A 12 5.34 -13.75 -19.85
CA ALA A 12 4.03 -14.26 -19.43
C ALA A 12 3.42 -13.45 -18.26
N HIS A 13 4.25 -12.80 -17.43
CA HIS A 13 3.78 -11.99 -16.31
C HIS A 13 3.13 -10.68 -16.77
N VAL A 14 3.43 -10.18 -17.97
CA VAL A 14 2.75 -9.00 -18.53
C VAL A 14 1.26 -9.30 -18.76
N ALA A 15 0.96 -10.45 -19.36
CA ALA A 15 -0.41 -10.90 -19.55
C ALA A 15 -1.12 -11.18 -18.21
N HIS A 16 -0.40 -11.74 -17.23
CA HIS A 16 -0.93 -11.99 -15.89
C HIS A 16 -1.24 -10.69 -15.14
N ALA A 17 -0.35 -9.70 -15.16
CA ALA A 17 -0.56 -8.39 -14.56
C ALA A 17 -1.81 -7.70 -15.14
N ARG A 18 -1.99 -7.77 -16.47
CA ARG A 18 -3.21 -7.28 -17.12
C ARG A 18 -4.47 -7.97 -16.59
N GLN A 19 -4.49 -9.30 -16.55
CA GLN A 19 -5.66 -10.07 -16.07
C GLN A 19 -5.99 -9.74 -14.61
N LEU A 20 -4.96 -9.66 -13.77
CA LEU A 20 -5.07 -9.31 -12.37
C LEU A 20 -5.66 -7.91 -12.19
N ALA A 21 -5.13 -6.91 -12.91
CA ALA A 21 -5.62 -5.54 -12.87
C ALA A 21 -7.08 -5.43 -13.36
N THR A 22 -7.44 -6.13 -14.43
CA THR A 22 -8.82 -6.19 -14.94
C THR A 22 -9.78 -6.78 -13.91
N HIS A 23 -9.42 -7.90 -13.26
CA HIS A 23 -10.26 -8.47 -12.20
C HIS A 23 -10.39 -7.54 -11.00
N ALA A 24 -9.30 -6.86 -10.60
CA ALA A 24 -9.34 -5.89 -9.51
C ALA A 24 -10.25 -4.70 -9.83
N ALA A 25 -10.21 -4.18 -11.06
CA ALA A 25 -11.09 -3.10 -11.53
C ALA A 25 -12.57 -3.50 -11.51
N GLN A 26 -12.87 -4.73 -11.93
CA GLN A 26 -14.23 -5.27 -11.89
C GLN A 26 -14.73 -5.46 -10.45
N ALA A 27 -13.87 -5.98 -9.56
CA ALA A 27 -14.18 -6.14 -8.14
C ALA A 27 -14.42 -4.80 -7.44
N ALA A 28 -13.68 -3.75 -7.86
CA ALA A 28 -13.89 -2.36 -7.42
C ALA A 28 -15.11 -1.68 -8.07
N GLN A 29 -15.88 -2.41 -8.91
CA GLN A 29 -17.09 -1.93 -9.60
C GLN A 29 -16.85 -0.71 -10.50
N LEU A 30 -15.66 -0.60 -11.08
CA LEU A 30 -15.36 0.49 -12.02
C LEU A 30 -16.16 0.34 -13.33
N PRO A 31 -16.47 1.46 -14.02
CA PRO A 31 -17.13 1.42 -15.33
C PRO A 31 -16.32 0.62 -16.37
N GLN A 32 -16.99 -0.03 -17.32
CA GLN A 32 -16.34 -0.85 -18.35
C GLN A 32 -15.23 -0.09 -19.11
N ARG A 33 -15.46 1.20 -19.40
CA ARG A 33 -14.45 2.07 -20.02
C ARG A 33 -13.16 2.12 -19.20
N SER A 34 -13.26 2.28 -17.88
CA SER A 34 -12.11 2.30 -16.97
C SER A 34 -11.44 0.92 -16.93
N VAL A 35 -12.19 -0.18 -16.95
CA VAL A 35 -11.63 -1.54 -17.02
C VAL A 35 -10.77 -1.74 -18.29
N ASP A 36 -11.23 -1.25 -19.44
CA ASP A 36 -10.48 -1.33 -20.69
C ASP A 36 -9.19 -0.47 -20.64
N GLN A 37 -9.27 0.73 -20.06
CA GLN A 37 -8.12 1.61 -19.84
C GLN A 37 -7.09 0.97 -18.89
N VAL A 38 -7.54 0.41 -17.75
CA VAL A 38 -6.73 -0.32 -16.77
C VAL A 38 -5.95 -1.44 -17.45
N ALA A 39 -6.58 -2.20 -18.34
CA ALA A 39 -5.92 -3.32 -19.03
C ALA A 39 -4.76 -2.85 -19.92
N VAL A 40 -4.92 -1.72 -20.62
CA VAL A 40 -3.86 -1.10 -21.43
C VAL A 40 -2.71 -0.66 -20.53
N VAL A 41 -3.01 0.12 -19.50
CA VAL A 41 -1.97 0.68 -18.60
C VAL A 41 -1.24 -0.41 -17.83
N ALA A 42 -1.94 -1.44 -17.35
CA ALA A 42 -1.30 -2.58 -16.68
C ALA A 42 -0.29 -3.29 -17.59
N SER A 43 -0.59 -3.42 -18.88
CA SER A 43 0.31 -4.03 -19.86
C SER A 43 1.55 -3.16 -20.09
N GLU A 44 1.38 -1.85 -20.21
CA GLU A 44 2.49 -0.90 -20.38
C GLU A 44 3.40 -0.86 -19.15
N LEU A 45 2.84 -0.74 -17.94
CA LEU A 45 3.60 -0.74 -16.69
C LEU A 45 4.36 -2.06 -16.51
N ALA A 46 3.70 -3.20 -16.70
CA ALA A 46 4.36 -4.50 -16.58
C ALA A 46 5.42 -4.72 -17.66
N SER A 47 5.20 -4.25 -18.90
CA SER A 47 6.20 -4.31 -19.96
C SER A 47 7.42 -3.44 -19.64
N ASN A 48 7.21 -2.25 -19.07
CA ASN A 48 8.30 -1.39 -18.63
C ASN A 48 9.13 -2.04 -17.53
N LEU A 49 8.47 -2.65 -16.53
CA LEU A 49 9.17 -3.44 -15.51
C LEU A 49 9.98 -4.57 -16.17
N ARG A 50 9.39 -5.29 -17.13
CA ARG A 50 10.08 -6.39 -17.80
C ARG A 50 11.32 -5.96 -18.58
N LYS A 51 11.27 -4.80 -19.25
CA LYS A 51 12.30 -4.32 -20.18
C LYS A 51 13.40 -3.49 -19.51
N HIS A 52 13.04 -2.73 -18.48
CA HIS A 52 13.90 -1.67 -17.94
C HIS A 52 14.22 -1.83 -16.47
N ALA A 53 13.38 -2.54 -15.70
CA ALA A 53 13.58 -2.71 -14.28
C ALA A 53 14.53 -3.86 -13.94
N SER A 54 15.10 -3.75 -12.75
CA SER A 54 15.62 -4.90 -12.01
C SER A 54 14.68 -5.18 -10.84
N ASP A 55 14.29 -6.45 -10.67
CA ASP A 55 13.43 -6.89 -9.56
C ASP A 55 12.09 -6.12 -9.47
N GLY A 56 11.41 -6.02 -10.61
CA GLY A 56 10.17 -5.25 -10.75
C GLY A 56 8.96 -5.92 -10.10
N LEU A 57 8.16 -5.13 -9.38
CA LEU A 57 6.91 -5.53 -8.76
C LEU A 57 5.74 -4.75 -9.33
N PHE A 58 4.62 -5.42 -9.46
CA PHE A 58 3.35 -4.85 -9.88
C PHE A 58 2.27 -5.19 -8.84
N SER A 59 1.48 -4.20 -8.45
CA SER A 59 0.37 -4.36 -7.52
C SER A 59 -0.87 -3.63 -8.04
N ALA A 60 -2.02 -4.30 -8.03
CA ALA A 60 -3.33 -3.68 -8.22
C ALA A 60 -4.02 -3.61 -6.86
N VAL A 61 -4.34 -2.41 -6.39
CA VAL A 61 -4.84 -2.18 -5.04
C VAL A 61 -6.27 -1.66 -5.15
N PRO A 62 -7.28 -2.56 -5.08
CA PRO A 62 -8.68 -2.15 -5.14
C PRO A 62 -9.12 -1.50 -3.82
N GLN A 63 -9.94 -0.46 -3.95
CA GLN A 63 -10.68 0.20 -2.87
C GLN A 63 -12.14 0.37 -3.34
N PRO A 64 -13.10 0.64 -2.44
CA PRO A 64 -14.48 0.89 -2.85
C PRO A 64 -14.56 2.01 -3.92
N GLY A 65 -14.96 1.67 -5.15
CA GLY A 65 -15.08 2.61 -6.26
C GLY A 65 -13.76 3.18 -6.80
N ARG A 66 -12.61 2.60 -6.44
CA ARG A 66 -11.27 3.06 -6.84
C ARG A 66 -10.31 1.90 -7.10
N LEU A 67 -9.39 2.09 -8.03
CA LEU A 67 -8.27 1.17 -8.26
C LEU A 67 -6.96 1.94 -8.42
N ASP A 68 -5.94 1.53 -7.67
CA ASP A 68 -4.56 1.95 -7.90
C ASP A 68 -3.78 0.83 -8.57
N LEU A 69 -3.07 1.14 -9.65
CA LEU A 69 -1.98 0.32 -10.14
C LEU A 69 -0.67 0.94 -9.67
N VAL A 70 0.11 0.15 -8.95
CA VAL A 70 1.43 0.53 -8.45
C VAL A 70 2.47 -0.38 -9.09
N ALA A 71 3.43 0.21 -9.79
CA ALA A 71 4.57 -0.48 -10.38
C ALA A 71 5.86 0.08 -9.79
N CYS A 72 6.75 -0.78 -9.30
CA CYS A 72 8.01 -0.33 -8.71
C CYS A 72 9.17 -1.28 -8.98
N ASP A 73 10.39 -0.76 -8.88
CA ASP A 73 11.61 -1.53 -9.15
C ASP A 73 12.85 -1.02 -8.40
N ARG A 74 13.94 -1.81 -8.47
CA ARG A 74 15.30 -1.48 -8.04
C ARG A 74 16.25 -1.26 -9.24
N GLY A 75 15.69 -0.86 -10.37
CA GLY A 75 16.42 -0.63 -11.61
C GLY A 75 17.23 0.66 -11.62
N PRO A 76 17.78 1.04 -12.78
CA PRO A 76 18.60 2.25 -12.92
C PRO A 76 17.83 3.56 -12.73
N GLY A 77 16.49 3.50 -12.67
CA GLY A 77 15.64 4.69 -12.64
C GLY A 77 15.63 5.47 -13.95
N ILE A 78 14.97 6.61 -13.93
CA ILE A 78 14.75 7.52 -15.05
C ILE A 78 15.25 8.90 -14.63
N ASP A 79 16.34 9.37 -15.25
CA ASP A 79 16.95 10.68 -14.94
C ASP A 79 15.98 11.84 -15.25
N ARG A 80 15.46 11.91 -16.49
CA ARG A 80 14.48 12.92 -16.90
C ARG A 80 13.09 12.32 -17.11
N VAL A 81 12.38 12.10 -16.01
CA VAL A 81 10.98 11.62 -16.01
C VAL A 81 10.09 12.44 -16.97
N ALA A 82 10.26 13.76 -17.01
CA ALA A 82 9.47 14.63 -17.89
C ALA A 82 9.61 14.30 -19.38
N ASP A 83 10.78 13.83 -19.81
CA ASP A 83 11.03 13.46 -21.21
C ASP A 83 10.40 12.10 -21.53
N SER A 84 10.43 11.15 -20.58
CA SER A 84 9.76 9.85 -20.72
C SER A 84 8.23 9.93 -20.71
N LEU A 85 7.67 11.03 -20.22
CA LEU A 85 6.23 11.31 -20.28
C LEU A 85 5.79 11.99 -21.59
N ARG A 86 6.73 12.49 -22.40
CA ARG A 86 6.44 13.04 -23.73
C ARG A 86 6.34 11.89 -24.73
N ASP A 87 5.28 11.92 -25.55
CA ASP A 87 5.12 10.92 -26.60
C ASP A 87 6.29 10.98 -27.60
N GLY A 88 6.80 9.79 -27.97
CA GLY A 88 7.80 9.64 -29.02
C GLY A 88 9.26 9.59 -28.55
N HIS A 89 9.54 9.58 -27.24
CA HIS A 89 10.87 9.33 -26.69
C HIS A 89 10.95 7.89 -26.11
N SER A 90 11.41 6.93 -26.91
CA SER A 90 11.86 5.62 -26.43
C SER A 90 13.33 5.43 -26.77
N THR A 91 14.14 5.07 -25.78
CA THR A 91 15.51 4.62 -25.98
C THR A 91 15.61 3.14 -26.37
N ALA A 92 14.49 2.40 -26.42
CA ALA A 92 14.48 0.93 -26.55
C ALA A 92 13.41 0.35 -27.49
N GLY A 93 13.20 0.97 -28.66
CA GLY A 93 12.54 0.30 -29.81
C GLY A 93 11.04 -0.02 -29.67
N THR A 94 10.38 0.42 -28.61
CA THR A 94 8.91 0.53 -28.55
C THR A 94 8.45 1.93 -28.95
N LEU A 95 7.17 2.10 -29.28
CA LEU A 95 6.59 3.37 -29.76
C LEU A 95 6.73 4.59 -28.82
N GLY A 96 7.47 4.52 -27.71
CA GLY A 96 7.83 5.71 -26.90
C GLY A 96 6.66 6.43 -26.28
N THR A 97 5.58 5.71 -26.02
CA THR A 97 4.30 6.25 -25.55
C THR A 97 3.83 5.64 -24.23
N GLY A 98 4.49 4.61 -23.67
CA GLY A 98 3.93 3.79 -22.60
C GLY A 98 3.54 4.56 -21.33
N LEU A 99 4.46 5.36 -20.76
CA LEU A 99 4.17 6.16 -19.56
C LEU A 99 3.30 7.39 -19.86
N GLY A 100 3.45 8.01 -21.04
CA GLY A 100 2.58 9.10 -21.50
C GLY A 100 1.13 8.65 -21.69
N ALA A 101 0.92 7.46 -22.25
CA ALA A 101 -0.38 6.82 -22.39
C ALA A 101 -0.98 6.46 -21.03
N ALA A 102 -0.19 5.88 -20.12
CA ALA A 102 -0.62 5.61 -18.75
C ALA A 102 -1.14 6.87 -18.06
N ARG A 103 -0.40 7.98 -18.15
CA ARG A 103 -0.79 9.28 -17.61
C ARG A 103 -2.08 9.83 -18.22
N ARG A 104 -2.33 9.61 -19.52
CA ARG A 104 -3.55 10.08 -20.20
C ARG A 104 -4.80 9.24 -19.88
N LEU A 105 -4.60 7.95 -19.64
CA LEU A 105 -5.70 7.00 -19.47
C LEU A 105 -6.16 6.88 -18.01
N ALA A 106 -5.29 7.20 -17.06
CA ALA A 106 -5.60 7.26 -15.63
C ALA A 106 -6.25 8.60 -15.25
N ASP A 107 -7.07 8.58 -14.19
CA ASP A 107 -7.67 9.78 -13.60
C ASP A 107 -6.62 10.56 -12.78
N GLU A 108 -5.74 9.84 -12.07
CA GLU A 108 -4.53 10.41 -11.46
C GLU A 108 -3.29 9.58 -11.80
N PHE A 109 -2.16 10.25 -11.95
CA PHE A 109 -0.88 9.64 -12.26
C PHE A 109 0.24 10.34 -11.49
N ASP A 110 1.12 9.55 -10.88
CA ASP A 110 2.30 10.05 -10.19
C ASP A 110 3.47 9.10 -10.41
N ILE A 111 4.69 9.62 -10.42
CA ILE A 111 5.90 8.87 -10.69
C ILE A 111 7.06 9.47 -9.91
N PHE A 112 7.75 8.62 -9.17
CA PHE A 112 9.02 8.91 -8.55
C PHE A 112 10.11 8.08 -9.21
N SER A 113 11.17 8.72 -9.68
CA SER A 113 12.34 8.05 -10.22
C SER A 113 13.53 8.98 -10.21
N ASN A 114 14.70 8.44 -9.87
CA ASN A 114 15.99 9.11 -9.94
C ASN A 114 17.04 8.08 -10.39
N GLU A 115 18.14 8.55 -10.99
CA GLU A 115 19.24 7.68 -11.40
C GLU A 115 19.79 6.85 -10.21
N GLY A 116 19.84 5.53 -10.39
CA GLY A 116 20.31 4.56 -9.40
C GLY A 116 19.37 4.31 -8.22
N VAL A 117 18.17 4.90 -8.19
CA VAL A 117 17.20 4.77 -7.09
C VAL A 117 16.01 3.87 -7.44
N GLY A 118 15.88 3.48 -8.72
CA GLY A 118 14.73 2.77 -9.25
C GLY A 118 13.55 3.68 -9.58
N THR A 119 12.41 3.07 -9.86
CA THR A 119 11.17 3.78 -10.24
C THR A 119 10.02 3.30 -9.37
N ALA A 120 9.10 4.20 -9.02
CA ALA A 120 7.79 3.88 -8.50
C ALA A 120 6.73 4.70 -9.26
N VAL A 121 5.71 4.04 -9.79
CA VAL A 121 4.66 4.64 -10.62
C VAL A 121 3.30 4.31 -10.03
N LEU A 122 2.43 5.30 -9.99
CA LEU A 122 1.01 5.21 -9.69
C LEU A 122 0.20 5.57 -10.94
N ALA A 123 -0.79 4.73 -11.26
CA ALA A 123 -1.90 5.08 -12.12
C ALA A 123 -3.22 4.72 -11.41
N ARG A 124 -4.15 5.68 -11.30
CA ARG A 124 -5.38 5.54 -10.51
C ARG A 124 -6.63 5.76 -11.34
N TRP A 125 -7.69 5.02 -11.03
CA TRP A 125 -9.05 5.21 -11.55
C TRP A 125 -10.07 5.27 -10.43
N GLY A 126 -11.14 6.04 -10.64
CA GLY A 126 -12.26 6.15 -9.71
C GLY A 126 -12.18 7.38 -8.80
N ALA A 127 -13.02 7.44 -7.77
CA ALA A 127 -13.19 8.63 -6.94
C ALA A 127 -11.84 9.11 -6.36
N THR A 128 -11.44 10.31 -6.78
CA THR A 128 -10.23 11.00 -6.35
C THR A 128 -10.46 11.89 -5.13
N ASP A 129 -11.72 12.04 -4.73
CA ASP A 129 -12.11 12.72 -3.50
C ASP A 129 -11.46 11.96 -2.35
N GLY A 130 -10.47 12.61 -1.73
CA GLY A 130 -9.67 12.00 -0.68
C GLY A 130 -10.53 11.52 0.49
N TRP A 131 -9.87 10.82 1.40
CA TRP A 131 -10.47 10.50 2.69
C TRP A 131 -10.82 11.81 3.44
N PRO A 132 -11.79 11.78 4.38
CA PRO A 132 -12.18 12.95 5.15
C PRO A 132 -10.97 13.73 5.70
N GLY A 133 -11.08 15.06 5.76
CA GLY A 133 -9.98 15.93 6.14
C GLY A 133 -8.85 16.01 5.11
N ALA A 134 -9.17 15.75 3.83
CA ALA A 134 -8.22 15.73 2.71
C ALA A 134 -7.08 14.71 2.89
N LEU A 135 -7.33 13.65 3.68
CA LEU A 135 -6.37 12.58 3.90
C LEU A 135 -6.24 11.72 2.63
N ARG A 136 -5.02 11.26 2.34
CA ARG A 136 -4.72 10.32 1.26
C ARG A 136 -4.12 9.06 1.86
N ILE A 137 -4.59 7.92 1.36
CA ILE A 137 -4.11 6.59 1.73
C ILE A 137 -3.70 5.86 0.46
N GLY A 138 -2.49 5.33 0.49
CA GLY A 138 -1.92 4.53 -0.57
C GLY A 138 -1.28 3.28 0.00
N ALA A 139 -1.26 2.23 -0.81
CA ALA A 139 -0.70 0.96 -0.40
C ALA A 139 -0.03 0.25 -1.57
N ALA A 140 0.86 -0.68 -1.24
CA ALA A 140 1.46 -1.60 -2.19
C ALA A 140 1.68 -2.95 -1.50
N GLN A 141 1.41 -4.03 -2.21
CA GLN A 141 1.54 -5.38 -1.66
C GLN A 141 2.42 -6.26 -2.55
N TYR A 142 2.96 -7.31 -1.96
CA TYR A 142 3.70 -8.39 -2.60
C TYR A 142 3.26 -9.71 -2.00
N THR A 143 3.09 -10.73 -2.86
CA THR A 143 2.74 -12.08 -2.42
C THR A 143 3.95 -12.98 -2.46
N CYS A 144 4.10 -13.77 -1.40
CA CYS A 144 5.18 -14.73 -1.24
C CYS A 144 5.32 -15.64 -2.47
N PRO A 145 6.54 -15.90 -2.98
CA PRO A 145 6.76 -16.79 -4.11
C PRO A 145 6.12 -18.17 -3.91
N GLY A 146 5.37 -18.62 -4.91
CA GLY A 146 4.68 -19.92 -4.88
C GLY A 146 3.26 -19.87 -4.30
N GLU A 147 2.87 -18.75 -3.68
CA GLU A 147 1.51 -18.55 -3.20
C GLU A 147 0.64 -17.81 -4.23
N VAL A 148 -0.67 -18.10 -4.18
CA VAL A 148 -1.68 -17.45 -5.04
C VAL A 148 -2.56 -16.46 -4.28
N VAL A 149 -2.32 -16.33 -2.97
CA VAL A 149 -3.01 -15.43 -2.03
C VAL A 149 -1.98 -14.89 -1.04
N THR A 150 -2.15 -13.63 -0.64
CA THR A 150 -1.30 -12.97 0.36
C THR A 150 -1.79 -13.24 1.77
N GLY A 151 -0.88 -13.58 2.69
CA GLY A 151 -1.10 -13.58 4.14
C GLY A 151 -1.23 -12.19 4.74
N ASP A 152 -0.76 -11.15 4.03
CA ASP A 152 -0.82 -9.76 4.45
C ASP A 152 -1.97 -8.99 3.83
N GLY A 153 -2.50 -8.01 4.55
CA GLY A 153 -3.63 -7.21 4.09
C GLY A 153 -3.82 -5.94 4.90
N TRP A 154 -4.72 -5.10 4.41
CA TRP A 154 -5.07 -3.85 5.05
C TRP A 154 -6.49 -3.44 4.68
N CYS A 155 -7.07 -2.56 5.49
CA CYS A 155 -8.27 -1.82 5.13
C CYS A 155 -8.25 -0.43 5.73
N ALA A 156 -9.13 0.42 5.21
CA ALA A 156 -9.40 1.71 5.79
C ALA A 156 -10.90 1.95 5.82
N THR A 157 -11.38 2.56 6.90
CA THR A 157 -12.76 3.00 7.07
C THR A 157 -12.78 4.45 7.50
N ALA A 158 -13.90 5.12 7.24
CA ALA A 158 -14.06 6.51 7.63
C ALA A 158 -15.47 6.81 8.11
N THR A 159 -15.56 7.68 9.10
CA THR A 159 -16.74 8.47 9.42
C THR A 159 -16.46 9.92 9.03
N SER A 160 -17.40 10.84 9.27
CA SER A 160 -17.21 12.25 8.92
C SER A 160 -16.06 12.94 9.67
N ASP A 161 -15.62 12.38 10.80
CA ASP A 161 -14.72 12.98 11.77
C ASP A 161 -13.45 12.16 12.05
N ARG A 162 -13.33 10.96 11.47
CA ARG A 162 -12.13 10.13 11.63
C ARG A 162 -11.93 9.15 10.47
N VAL A 163 -10.69 8.70 10.36
CA VAL A 163 -10.27 7.63 9.45
C VAL A 163 -9.51 6.58 10.25
N VAL A 164 -9.89 5.31 10.11
CA VAL A 164 -9.22 4.18 10.76
C VAL A 164 -8.55 3.33 9.68
N VAL A 165 -7.29 2.99 9.89
CA VAL A 165 -6.50 2.10 9.03
C VAL A 165 -6.04 0.91 9.83
N VAL A 166 -6.25 -0.28 9.28
CA VAL A 166 -5.79 -1.55 9.86
C VAL A 166 -4.83 -2.20 8.90
N VAL A 167 -3.69 -2.68 9.40
CA VAL A 167 -2.73 -3.54 8.69
C VAL A 167 -2.60 -4.84 9.44
N SER A 168 -2.72 -5.96 8.74
CA SER A 168 -2.68 -7.31 9.30
C SER A 168 -1.68 -8.18 8.53
N ASP A 169 -0.95 -9.00 9.28
CA ASP A 169 -0.02 -10.02 8.82
C ASP A 169 -0.43 -11.34 9.50
N GLY A 170 -1.06 -12.21 8.71
CA GLY A 170 -1.58 -13.49 9.17
C GLY A 170 -0.45 -14.49 9.37
N LEU A 171 -0.51 -15.32 10.41
CA LEU A 171 0.62 -16.19 10.74
C LEU A 171 1.02 -17.17 9.63
N GLY A 172 2.21 -16.96 9.07
CA GLY A 172 2.79 -17.73 7.97
C GLY A 172 2.39 -17.15 6.61
N HIS A 173 2.30 -17.98 5.58
CA HIS A 173 1.86 -17.56 4.25
C HIS A 173 0.76 -18.48 3.70
N GLY A 174 0.19 -18.08 2.56
CA GLY A 174 -0.80 -18.85 1.83
C GLY A 174 -2.20 -18.82 2.46
N PRO A 175 -3.09 -19.76 2.11
CA PRO A 175 -4.52 -19.63 2.38
C PRO A 175 -4.92 -19.46 3.84
N ALA A 176 -4.20 -20.09 4.78
CA ALA A 176 -4.55 -20.01 6.20
C ALA A 176 -4.13 -18.67 6.85
N ALA A 177 -3.01 -18.09 6.41
CA ALA A 177 -2.61 -16.73 6.79
C ALA A 177 -3.57 -15.70 6.18
N ALA A 178 -3.88 -15.87 4.88
CA ALA A 178 -4.83 -15.02 4.17
C ALA A 178 -6.22 -15.02 4.83
N ALA A 179 -6.68 -16.17 5.33
CA ALA A 179 -7.96 -16.27 6.06
C ALA A 179 -7.96 -15.49 7.39
N ALA A 180 -6.85 -15.51 8.15
CA ALA A 180 -6.73 -14.74 9.38
C ALA A 180 -6.76 -13.23 9.09
N THR A 181 -6.00 -12.79 8.09
CA THR A 181 -5.98 -11.40 7.66
C THR A 181 -7.32 -10.93 7.08
N ALA A 182 -7.99 -11.76 6.29
CA ALA A 182 -9.32 -11.46 5.77
C ALA A 182 -10.33 -11.24 6.90
N ALA A 183 -10.35 -12.13 7.90
CA ALA A 183 -11.22 -11.96 9.07
C ALA A 183 -10.94 -10.65 9.82
N ALA A 184 -9.67 -10.27 9.98
CA ALA A 184 -9.29 -9.01 10.63
C ALA A 184 -9.78 -7.78 9.85
N VAL A 185 -9.56 -7.79 8.53
CA VAL A 185 -9.94 -6.71 7.61
C VAL A 185 -11.46 -6.59 7.52
N ASP A 186 -12.18 -7.70 7.39
CA ASP A 186 -13.65 -7.71 7.28
C ASP A 186 -14.31 -7.21 8.57
N PHE A 187 -13.81 -7.66 9.74
CA PHE A 187 -14.29 -7.17 11.02
C PHE A 187 -14.05 -5.67 11.19
N ALA A 188 -12.84 -5.18 10.91
CA ALA A 188 -12.55 -3.74 11.00
C ALA A 188 -13.36 -2.90 10.01
N SER A 189 -13.63 -3.44 8.81
CA SER A 189 -14.42 -2.76 7.78
C SER A 189 -15.88 -2.55 8.17
N THR A 190 -16.40 -3.40 9.06
CA THR A 190 -17.79 -3.36 9.55
C THR A 190 -17.95 -2.67 10.90
N HIS A 191 -16.84 -2.30 11.55
CA HIS A 191 -16.81 -1.61 12.84
C HIS A 191 -16.00 -0.31 12.78
N PRO A 192 -16.34 0.63 11.87
CA PRO A 192 -15.63 1.90 11.72
C PRO A 192 -15.68 2.76 12.99
N GLU A 193 -16.55 2.42 13.95
CA GLU A 193 -16.76 3.17 15.15
C GLU A 193 -15.78 2.87 16.30
N LEU A 194 -15.08 1.73 16.23
CA LEU A 194 -14.21 1.26 17.30
C LEU A 194 -12.85 1.97 17.29
N LYS A 195 -12.40 2.37 18.49
CA LYS A 195 -11.07 2.94 18.70
C LYS A 195 -9.98 1.87 18.60
N PRO A 196 -8.71 2.23 18.34
CA PRO A 196 -7.63 1.27 18.12
C PRO A 196 -7.49 0.17 19.19
N ALA A 197 -7.45 0.52 20.48
CA ALA A 197 -7.27 -0.47 21.54
C ALA A 197 -8.50 -1.39 21.70
N THR A 198 -9.71 -0.86 21.52
CA THR A 198 -10.95 -1.65 21.58
C THR A 198 -11.07 -2.57 20.37
N LEU A 199 -10.79 -2.07 19.16
CA LEU A 199 -10.82 -2.86 17.93
C LEU A 199 -9.88 -4.06 18.03
N LEU A 200 -8.64 -3.87 18.48
CA LEU A 200 -7.70 -4.97 18.70
C LEU A 200 -8.16 -5.97 19.77
N ALA A 201 -8.84 -5.50 20.83
CA ALA A 201 -9.38 -6.38 21.87
C ALA A 201 -10.51 -7.27 21.32
N GLU A 202 -11.42 -6.71 20.51
CA GLU A 202 -12.50 -7.47 19.87
C GLU A 202 -11.96 -8.44 18.80
N LEU A 203 -10.96 -8.01 18.02
CA LEU A 203 -10.27 -8.86 17.06
C LEU A 203 -9.63 -10.10 17.70
N CYS A 204 -9.31 -10.09 18.99
CA CYS A 204 -8.82 -11.29 19.67
C CYS A 204 -9.86 -12.41 19.68
N GLY A 205 -11.15 -12.09 19.84
CA GLY A 205 -12.23 -13.07 19.75
C GLY A 205 -12.44 -13.54 18.31
N GLU A 206 -12.46 -12.59 17.37
CA GLU A 206 -12.70 -12.86 15.95
C GLU A 206 -11.61 -13.73 15.31
N LEU A 207 -10.34 -13.53 15.69
CA LEU A 207 -9.22 -14.27 15.12
C LEU A 207 -8.89 -15.58 15.85
N ALA A 208 -9.50 -15.86 17.01
CA ALA A 208 -9.31 -17.09 17.76
C ALA A 208 -9.49 -18.41 16.94
N PRO A 209 -10.47 -18.53 16.02
CA PRO A 209 -10.62 -19.72 15.18
C PRO A 209 -9.61 -19.82 14.01
N THR A 210 -8.77 -18.80 13.81
CA THR A 210 -7.81 -18.71 12.71
C THR A 210 -6.38 -19.03 13.19
N ARG A 211 -5.37 -18.88 12.32
CA ARG A 211 -3.96 -18.90 12.75
C ARG A 211 -3.56 -17.71 13.64
N GLY A 212 -4.43 -16.70 13.74
CA GLY A 212 -4.13 -15.42 14.31
C GLY A 212 -3.29 -14.56 13.38
N ALA A 213 -3.08 -13.31 13.79
CA ALA A 213 -2.32 -12.33 13.03
C ALA A 213 -1.58 -11.38 13.95
N THR A 214 -0.56 -10.71 13.41
CA THR A 214 -0.10 -9.44 13.95
C THR A 214 -0.92 -8.32 13.31
N VAL A 215 -1.30 -7.32 14.11
CA VAL A 215 -2.24 -6.29 13.67
C VAL A 215 -1.81 -4.94 14.22
N ALA A 216 -1.79 -3.94 13.34
CA ALA A 216 -1.64 -2.53 13.70
C ALA A 216 -2.90 -1.76 13.32
N VAL A 217 -3.34 -0.88 14.21
CA VAL A 217 -4.49 -0.01 14.01
C VAL A 217 -4.07 1.44 14.24
N ALA A 218 -4.33 2.28 13.26
CA ALA A 218 -4.12 3.72 13.31
C ALA A 218 -5.46 4.45 13.11
N GLU A 219 -5.77 5.42 13.95
CA GLU A 219 -6.94 6.30 13.82
C GLU A 219 -6.46 7.75 13.69
N VAL A 220 -6.90 8.44 12.63
CA VAL A 220 -6.76 9.89 12.51
C VAL A 220 -8.08 10.53 12.97
N ASP A 221 -8.06 11.17 14.13
CA ASP A 221 -9.15 11.98 14.68
C ASP A 221 -9.06 13.39 14.09
N LEU A 222 -9.90 13.67 13.09
CA LEU A 222 -9.86 14.91 12.32
C LEU A 222 -10.39 16.10 13.13
N ALA A 223 -11.31 15.83 14.07
CA ALA A 223 -11.85 16.88 14.94
C ALA A 223 -10.80 17.38 15.94
N ARG A 224 -9.93 16.50 16.43
CA ARG A 224 -8.85 16.85 17.37
C ARG A 224 -7.50 17.13 16.72
N GLY A 225 -7.32 16.77 15.45
CA GLY A 225 -6.01 16.82 14.80
C GLY A 225 -5.01 15.89 15.49
N ALA A 226 -5.41 14.63 15.71
CA ALA A 226 -4.60 13.66 16.44
C ALA A 226 -4.55 12.30 15.74
N LEU A 227 -3.37 11.68 15.75
CA LEU A 227 -3.15 10.29 15.38
C LEU A 227 -3.14 9.43 16.65
N ARG A 228 -3.97 8.38 16.69
CA ARG A 228 -3.93 7.33 17.71
C ARG A 228 -3.46 6.03 17.11
N PHE A 229 -2.57 5.34 17.81
CA PHE A 229 -2.00 4.09 17.35
C PHE A 229 -2.04 3.01 18.44
N CYS A 230 -2.39 1.79 18.04
CA CYS A 230 -2.20 0.60 18.85
C CYS A 230 -1.83 -0.57 17.94
N GLY A 231 -0.91 -1.43 18.38
CA GLY A 231 -0.52 -2.60 17.60
C GLY A 231 -0.14 -3.78 18.49
N ILE A 232 -0.35 -5.00 17.97
CA ILE A 232 0.10 -6.26 18.56
C ILE A 232 0.94 -7.01 17.52
N GLY A 233 2.17 -7.34 17.88
CA GLY A 233 3.12 -8.07 17.04
C GLY A 233 4.16 -7.17 16.40
N ASN A 234 4.55 -7.49 15.16
CA ASN A 234 5.74 -6.94 14.49
C ASN A 234 5.41 -6.04 13.28
N VAL A 235 4.13 -5.72 13.02
CA VAL A 235 3.79 -4.65 12.07
C VAL A 235 4.48 -3.36 12.53
N THR A 236 5.26 -2.80 11.62
CA THR A 236 6.04 -1.60 11.87
C THR A 236 5.15 -0.39 11.63
N ALA A 237 5.19 0.57 12.56
CA ALA A 237 4.56 1.87 12.40
C ALA A 237 5.58 2.99 12.61
N ARG A 238 5.74 3.85 11.61
CA ARG A 238 6.68 4.97 11.64
C ARG A 238 5.96 6.25 11.27
N LEU A 239 6.01 7.24 12.15
CA LEU A 239 5.50 8.58 11.91
C LEU A 239 6.67 9.48 11.49
N HIS A 240 6.54 10.14 10.34
CA HIS A 240 7.48 11.14 9.86
C HIS A 240 6.81 12.51 9.93
N SER A 241 7.42 13.45 10.65
CA SER A 241 6.76 14.70 11.05
C SER A 241 6.43 15.63 9.87
N GLU A 242 7.35 15.73 8.90
CA GLU A 242 7.21 16.55 7.69
C GLU A 242 8.32 16.16 6.71
N PRO A 243 8.24 16.50 5.41
CA PRO A 243 9.31 16.20 4.47
C PRO A 243 10.67 16.76 4.93
N GLY A 244 11.64 15.87 5.17
CA GLY A 244 12.96 16.24 5.69
C GLY A 244 13.05 16.40 7.22
N GLY A 245 11.94 16.16 7.93
CA GLY A 245 11.87 16.14 9.39
C GLY A 245 12.34 14.81 10.00
N THR A 246 12.13 14.64 11.30
CA THR A 246 12.50 13.41 12.01
C THR A 246 11.45 12.32 11.88
N SER A 247 11.88 11.07 11.97
CA SER A 247 11.00 9.91 12.10
C SER A 247 10.98 9.31 13.51
N GLU A 248 9.79 8.89 13.94
CA GLU A 248 9.54 8.21 15.20
C GLU A 248 8.88 6.85 14.93
N GLN A 249 9.32 5.80 15.63
CA GLN A 249 8.64 4.51 15.60
C GLN A 249 7.55 4.45 16.68
N LEU A 250 6.32 4.16 16.27
CA LEU A 250 5.20 3.92 17.18
C LEU A 250 5.24 2.45 17.61
N PRO A 251 5.40 2.14 18.91
CA PRO A 251 5.68 0.78 19.33
C PRO A 251 4.42 -0.07 19.45
N SER A 252 4.53 -1.31 18.99
CA SER A 252 3.52 -2.37 19.17
C SER A 252 3.82 -3.21 20.41
N LEU A 253 2.79 -3.78 21.02
CA LEU A 253 2.95 -4.75 22.10
C LEU A 253 3.33 -6.13 21.54
N PRO A 254 4.16 -6.93 22.23
CA PRO A 254 4.43 -8.29 21.79
C PRO A 254 3.17 -9.16 21.89
N GLY A 255 2.90 -9.97 20.86
CA GLY A 255 1.78 -10.91 20.88
C GLY A 255 1.27 -11.31 19.51
N ILE A 256 0.22 -12.13 19.52
CA ILE A 256 -0.53 -12.58 18.35
C ILE A 256 -2.01 -12.40 18.65
N VAL A 257 -2.72 -11.63 17.83
CA VAL A 257 -4.17 -11.44 17.88
C VAL A 257 -4.86 -12.77 17.59
N GLY A 258 -5.76 -13.20 18.48
CA GLY A 258 -6.42 -14.51 18.44
C GLY A 258 -5.85 -15.56 19.41
N HIS A 259 -4.58 -15.45 19.81
CA HIS A 259 -3.91 -16.52 20.59
C HIS A 259 -3.15 -16.03 21.82
N ARG A 260 -2.23 -15.08 21.63
CA ARG A 260 -1.30 -14.61 22.67
C ARG A 260 -1.31 -13.09 22.72
N SER A 261 -2.47 -12.53 23.01
CA SER A 261 -2.63 -11.08 23.06
C SER A 261 -2.51 -10.56 24.48
N PRO A 262 -1.78 -9.45 24.70
CA PRO A 262 -1.82 -8.76 25.97
C PRO A 262 -3.24 -8.26 26.25
N ARG A 263 -3.60 -8.13 27.53
CA ARG A 263 -4.86 -7.46 27.90
C ARG A 263 -4.75 -5.98 27.53
N LEU A 264 -5.37 -5.61 26.41
CA LEU A 264 -5.54 -4.22 26.02
C LEU A 264 -6.57 -3.57 26.94
N ARG A 265 -6.24 -2.39 27.46
CA ARG A 265 -7.18 -1.54 28.19
C ARG A 265 -7.44 -0.31 27.33
N PRO A 266 -8.70 0.15 27.21
CA PRO A 266 -9.01 1.41 26.54
C PRO A 266 -8.18 2.57 27.10
N GLY A 267 -7.71 3.48 26.23
CA GLY A 267 -6.91 4.63 26.64
C GLY A 267 -5.40 4.38 26.73
N ARG A 268 -4.92 3.23 26.22
CA ARG A 268 -3.48 2.88 26.17
C ARG A 268 -2.90 2.99 24.76
N GLU A 269 -3.51 3.82 23.92
CA GLU A 269 -3.03 4.17 22.59
C GLU A 269 -1.85 5.15 22.65
N TYR A 270 -0.96 5.08 21.67
CA TYR A 270 0.01 6.15 21.44
C TYR A 270 -0.68 7.28 20.70
N GLU A 271 -0.68 8.48 21.28
CA GLU A 271 -1.25 9.67 20.65
C GLU A 271 -0.15 10.61 20.18
N ARG A 272 -0.27 11.11 18.95
CA ARG A 272 0.59 12.13 18.36
C ARG A 272 -0.26 13.19 17.69
N PRO A 273 0.21 14.45 17.62
CA PRO A 273 -0.42 15.45 16.78
C PRO A 273 -0.52 14.97 15.32
N TRP A 274 -1.59 15.37 14.63
CA TRP A 274 -1.78 15.16 13.21
C TRP A 274 -2.30 16.45 12.58
N THR A 275 -1.45 17.07 11.77
CA THR A 275 -1.77 18.28 11.00
C THR A 275 -2.03 17.98 9.53
N GLY A 276 -1.65 16.78 9.06
CA GLY A 276 -1.68 16.38 7.65
C GLY A 276 -0.35 16.61 6.93
N ALA A 277 0.58 17.34 7.55
CA ALA A 277 1.96 17.44 7.07
C ALA A 277 2.73 16.12 7.28
N GLU A 278 2.33 15.34 8.29
CA GLU A 278 2.96 14.09 8.66
C GLU A 278 2.73 13.00 7.60
N ARG A 279 3.59 11.98 7.63
CA ARG A 279 3.39 10.71 6.94
C ARG A 279 3.42 9.58 7.95
N LEU A 280 2.34 8.80 8.01
CA LEU A 280 2.36 7.54 8.75
C LEU A 280 2.65 6.41 7.76
N ILE A 281 3.72 5.67 8.01
CA ILE A 281 4.11 4.49 7.25
C ILE A 281 3.87 3.26 8.12
N LEU A 282 3.04 2.35 7.62
CA LEU A 282 2.77 1.05 8.21
C LEU A 282 3.32 -0.03 7.26
N HIS A 283 4.03 -1.03 7.76
CA HIS A 283 4.36 -2.18 6.94
C HIS A 283 4.52 -3.47 7.75
N THR A 284 4.21 -4.58 7.10
CA THR A 284 4.45 -5.93 7.64
C THR A 284 5.93 -6.30 7.57
N ASP A 285 6.33 -7.40 8.20
CA ASP A 285 7.75 -7.72 8.36
C ASP A 285 8.43 -8.28 7.09
N GLY A 286 7.64 -8.56 6.05
CA GLY A 286 8.11 -8.79 4.69
C GLY A 286 8.90 -7.62 4.09
N VAL A 287 8.78 -6.43 4.68
CA VAL A 287 9.62 -5.26 4.40
C VAL A 287 10.62 -5.06 5.55
N THR A 288 11.90 -4.91 5.23
CA THR A 288 12.94 -4.66 6.26
C THR A 288 12.70 -3.31 6.94
N GLN A 289 13.03 -3.20 8.23
CA GLN A 289 13.01 -1.92 8.96
C GLN A 289 14.29 -1.09 8.75
N ARG A 290 15.25 -1.60 7.96
CA ARG A 290 16.55 -0.98 7.70
C ARG A 290 16.47 0.08 6.61
N TRP A 291 15.69 1.11 6.86
CA TRP A 291 15.57 2.32 6.06
C TRP A 291 15.10 3.44 6.96
N THR A 292 15.42 4.67 6.58
CA THR A 292 14.93 5.85 7.29
C THR A 292 14.42 6.89 6.27
N PRO A 293 13.26 7.55 6.50
CA PRO A 293 12.75 8.56 5.57
C PRO A 293 13.77 9.62 5.16
N GLU A 294 14.68 9.94 6.08
CA GLU A 294 15.74 10.94 5.95
C GLU A 294 16.79 10.56 4.89
N ASP A 295 16.91 9.27 4.53
CA ASP A 295 17.82 8.84 3.46
C ASP A 295 17.32 9.31 2.08
N ARG A 296 16.00 9.46 1.91
CA ARG A 296 15.32 9.83 0.67
C ARG A 296 14.06 10.67 0.97
N PRO A 297 14.21 11.92 1.43
CA PRO A 297 13.06 12.75 1.80
C PRO A 297 12.20 13.16 0.60
N ASP A 298 12.78 13.16 -0.60
CA ASP A 298 12.14 13.53 -1.86
C ASP A 298 10.96 12.62 -2.23
N VAL A 299 11.04 11.31 -1.96
CA VAL A 299 9.92 10.39 -2.25
C VAL A 299 8.68 10.72 -1.42
N PHE A 300 8.84 11.21 -0.19
CA PHE A 300 7.72 11.47 0.73
C PHE A 300 6.86 12.69 0.36
N GLY A 301 7.30 13.48 -0.64
CA GLY A 301 6.51 14.52 -1.29
C GLY A 301 5.52 14.01 -2.35
N HIS A 302 5.61 12.73 -2.74
CA HIS A 302 4.71 12.10 -3.72
C HIS A 302 3.42 11.56 -3.10
N ASP A 303 2.51 11.08 -3.95
CA ASP A 303 1.30 10.39 -3.51
C ASP A 303 1.66 9.20 -2.59
N PRO A 304 0.89 8.96 -1.50
CA PRO A 304 1.13 7.83 -0.61
C PRO A 304 1.27 6.47 -1.30
N SER A 305 0.61 6.23 -2.44
CA SER A 305 0.76 4.97 -3.19
C SER A 305 2.12 4.87 -3.89
N VAL A 306 2.70 5.99 -4.32
CA VAL A 306 4.07 6.03 -4.86
C VAL A 306 5.07 5.76 -3.75
N VAL A 307 4.89 6.36 -2.56
CA VAL A 307 5.74 6.10 -1.38
C VAL A 307 5.67 4.62 -0.98
N ALA A 308 4.46 4.06 -0.89
CA ALA A 308 4.26 2.66 -0.56
C ALA A 308 4.93 1.73 -1.60
N GLY A 309 4.74 2.03 -2.89
CA GLY A 309 5.38 1.32 -3.99
C GLY A 309 6.90 1.38 -3.92
N TRP A 310 7.48 2.56 -3.69
CA TRP A 310 8.92 2.74 -3.59
C TRP A 310 9.50 1.95 -2.41
N LEU A 311 8.92 2.07 -1.22
CA LEU A 311 9.34 1.32 -0.03
C LEU A 311 9.27 -0.20 -0.27
N LEU A 312 8.20 -0.69 -0.90
CA LEU A 312 8.06 -2.10 -1.26
C LEU A 312 9.13 -2.52 -2.28
N GLY A 313 9.36 -1.71 -3.31
CA GLY A 313 10.38 -1.93 -4.33
C GLY A 313 11.76 -2.05 -3.71
N GLN A 314 12.15 -1.08 -2.88
CA GLN A 314 13.50 -1.00 -2.29
C GLN A 314 13.73 -1.96 -1.12
N HIS A 315 12.72 -2.25 -0.29
CA HIS A 315 12.95 -2.84 1.03
C HIS A 315 12.22 -4.17 1.29
N CYS A 316 11.43 -4.68 0.35
CA CYS A 316 10.83 -6.01 0.50
C CYS A 316 11.88 -7.14 0.40
N ARG A 317 11.68 -8.18 1.20
CA ARG A 317 12.58 -9.33 1.39
C ARG A 317 12.47 -10.42 0.32
N ARG A 318 11.42 -10.40 -0.51
CA ARG A 318 11.16 -11.35 -1.63
C ARG A 318 11.01 -12.82 -1.24
N ARG A 319 10.77 -13.12 0.03
CA ARG A 319 10.64 -14.49 0.55
C ARG A 319 9.45 -14.66 1.49
N ASP A 320 8.65 -13.61 1.59
CA ASP A 320 7.49 -13.53 2.45
C ASP A 320 6.44 -12.63 1.78
N ASP A 321 5.22 -12.68 2.28
CA ASP A 321 4.21 -11.66 1.96
C ASP A 321 4.70 -10.30 2.46
N ALA A 322 4.31 -9.22 1.78
CA ALA A 322 4.61 -7.87 2.23
C ALA A 322 3.46 -6.92 1.91
N CYS A 323 3.16 -6.04 2.86
CA CYS A 323 2.19 -4.96 2.69
C CYS A 323 2.79 -3.67 3.25
N VAL A 324 2.70 -2.59 2.47
CA VAL A 324 3.05 -1.24 2.89
C VAL A 324 1.82 -0.38 2.73
N VAL A 325 1.47 0.40 3.76
CA VAL A 325 0.39 1.38 3.74
C VAL A 325 0.95 2.72 4.21
N VAL A 326 0.65 3.78 3.47
CA VAL A 326 1.10 5.14 3.77
C VAL A 326 -0.12 6.05 3.87
N LEU A 327 -0.17 6.86 4.92
CA LEU A 327 -1.14 7.92 5.12
C LEU A 327 -0.44 9.28 5.07
N GLY A 328 -1.10 10.29 4.52
CA GLY A 328 -0.63 11.67 4.52
C GLY A 328 -1.74 12.65 4.13
N GLY A 329 -1.56 13.94 4.39
CA GLY A 329 -2.50 14.97 3.90
C GLY A 329 -2.42 15.19 2.39
N SER A 330 -3.45 15.81 1.83
CA SER A 330 -3.47 16.30 0.45
C SER A 330 -2.32 17.27 0.21
N ARG A 331 -1.74 17.24 -1.00
CA ARG A 331 -0.82 18.28 -1.47
C ARG A 331 -1.54 19.63 -1.41
N THR A 332 -0.96 20.59 -0.69
CA THR A 332 -1.28 22.01 -0.88
C THR A 332 -0.65 22.55 -2.15
#